data_AF-A0AAE6JCD5-F1
#
_entry.id   AF-A0AAE6JCD5-F1
#
_cell.length_a   1.000
_cell.length_b   1.000
_cell.length_c   1.000
_cell.angle_alpha   90.00
_cell.angle_beta   90.00
_cell.angle_gamma   90.00
#
_symmetry.space_group_name_H-M   'P 1'
#
loop_
_entity.id
_entity.type
_entity.pdbx_description
1 polymer ?
#
loop_
_entity_poly.entity_id
_entity_poly.type
_entity_poly.pdbx_seq_one_letter_code
_entity_poly.pdbx_strand_id
1 'polypeptide(L)'
;MSHQQSPVSGRVNTQQHSTAGTADLFLFDLKNEASEHGFKADESWTLQLSTDEEIAGLKRQYYPVISSRLKPAALLEVFQVVKQRLQQTLSSSDLALTENDIARNEKKHLAAFSSKHNRK
;
A
#
# COMPACT_ATOMS: atom_id res chain seq x y z
N MET A 1 -14.85 22.93 -51.65
CA MET A 1 -14.27 21.77 -50.93
C MET A 1 -12.89 22.16 -50.44
N SER A 2 -12.71 22.20 -49.11
CA SER A 2 -11.42 22.03 -48.42
C SER A 2 -11.70 22.20 -46.92
N HIS A 3 -11.72 21.07 -46.21
CA HIS A 3 -11.83 21.00 -44.76
C HIS A 3 -10.49 21.43 -44.15
N GLN A 4 -10.50 22.40 -43.25
CA GLN A 4 -9.39 22.67 -42.35
C GLN A 4 -9.82 22.21 -40.96
N GLN A 5 -9.33 21.05 -40.54
CA GLN A 5 -9.47 20.54 -39.18
C GLN A 5 -8.47 21.26 -38.28
N SER A 6 -8.97 21.92 -37.24
CA SER A 6 -8.15 22.39 -36.12
C SER A 6 -7.69 21.19 -35.28
N PRO A 7 -6.42 21.11 -34.85
CA PRO A 7 -6.05 20.17 -33.81
C PRO A 7 -6.52 20.72 -32.45
N VAL A 8 -7.51 20.04 -31.86
CA VAL A 8 -7.87 20.25 -30.45
C VAL A 8 -6.71 19.72 -29.62
N SER A 9 -5.88 20.60 -29.07
CA SER A 9 -4.90 20.24 -28.04
C SER A 9 -5.65 19.71 -26.82
N GLY A 10 -5.82 18.39 -26.78
CA GLY A 10 -6.22 17.66 -25.60
C GLY A 10 -5.23 17.96 -24.49
N ARG A 11 -5.70 18.65 -23.46
CA ARG A 11 -5.02 18.69 -22.16
C ARG A 11 -4.93 17.25 -21.68
N VAL A 12 -3.75 16.66 -21.80
CA VAL A 12 -3.43 15.41 -21.11
C VAL A 12 -3.49 15.76 -19.62
N ASN A 13 -4.59 15.38 -18.98
CA ASN A 13 -4.77 15.50 -17.54
C ASN A 13 -3.94 14.39 -16.89
N THR A 14 -2.62 14.56 -16.84
CA THR A 14 -1.68 13.62 -16.24
C THR A 14 -1.71 13.76 -14.72
N GLN A 15 -2.80 13.32 -14.10
CA GLN A 15 -2.80 13.09 -12.65
C GLN A 15 -3.81 12.02 -12.25
N GLN A 16 -3.71 10.84 -12.88
CA GLN A 16 -4.13 9.59 -12.26
C GLN A 16 -2.87 8.92 -11.74
N HIS A 17 -2.42 9.28 -10.53
CA HIS A 17 -1.70 8.29 -9.73
C HIS A 17 -2.75 7.26 -9.34
N SER A 18 -2.98 6.29 -10.22
CA SER A 18 -3.91 5.21 -9.97
C SER A 18 -3.40 4.45 -8.76
N THR A 19 -4.22 4.40 -7.72
CA THR A 19 -4.08 3.57 -6.53
C THR A 19 -3.66 2.14 -6.86
N ALA A 20 -4.14 1.60 -7.99
CA ALA A 20 -3.68 0.33 -8.56
C ALA A 20 -2.17 0.28 -8.83
N GLY A 21 -1.59 1.31 -9.44
CA GLY A 21 -0.14 1.37 -9.70
C GLY A 21 0.67 1.45 -8.40
N THR A 22 0.15 2.15 -7.38
CA THR A 22 0.76 2.16 -6.04
C THR A 22 0.70 0.78 -5.38
N ALA A 23 -0.43 0.07 -5.50
CA ALA A 23 -0.58 -1.28 -4.96
C ALA A 23 0.35 -2.28 -5.67
N ASP A 24 0.47 -2.19 -6.99
CA ASP A 24 1.37 -3.07 -7.76
C ASP A 24 2.84 -2.83 -7.41
N LEU A 25 3.27 -1.57 -7.24
CA LEU A 25 4.62 -1.25 -6.75
C LEU A 25 4.86 -1.80 -5.34
N PHE A 26 3.89 -1.63 -4.44
CA PHE A 26 4.00 -2.15 -3.08
C PHE A 26 4.13 -3.69 -3.06
N LEU A 27 3.32 -4.40 -3.85
CA LEU A 27 3.41 -5.86 -4.00
C LEU A 27 4.72 -6.31 -4.63
N PHE A 28 5.24 -5.53 -5.58
CA PHE A 28 6.54 -5.79 -6.18
C PHE A 28 7.67 -5.71 -5.13
N ASP A 29 7.69 -4.65 -4.32
CA ASP A 29 8.64 -4.50 -3.22
C ASP A 29 8.52 -5.68 -2.23
N LEU A 30 7.30 -6.09 -1.86
CA LEU A 30 7.09 -7.25 -0.99
C LEU A 30 7.67 -8.54 -1.56
N LYS A 31 7.51 -8.77 -2.86
CA LYS A 31 8.02 -9.98 -3.50
C LYS A 31 9.55 -9.97 -3.57
N ASN A 32 10.15 -8.81 -3.86
CA ASN A 32 11.60 -8.68 -3.91
C ASN A 32 12.20 -8.90 -2.53
N GLU A 33 11.68 -8.21 -1.53
CA GLU A 33 12.16 -8.30 -0.16
C GLU A 33 11.98 -9.72 0.40
N ALA A 34 10.85 -10.37 0.11
CA ALA A 34 10.64 -11.78 0.45
C ALA A 34 11.69 -12.69 -0.21
N SER A 35 12.05 -12.43 -1.47
CA SER A 35 13.05 -13.21 -2.19
C SER A 35 14.47 -12.96 -1.64
N GLU A 36 14.82 -11.71 -1.37
CA GLU A 36 16.12 -11.29 -0.84
C GLU A 36 16.37 -11.80 0.57
N HIS A 37 15.32 -11.87 1.39
CA HIS A 37 15.38 -12.36 2.77
C HIS A 37 15.00 -13.83 2.93
N GLY A 38 14.80 -14.56 1.83
CA GLY A 38 14.59 -16.01 1.83
C GLY A 38 13.28 -16.45 2.49
N PHE A 39 12.22 -15.65 2.36
CA PHE A 39 10.91 -15.98 2.91
C PHE A 39 10.40 -17.29 2.30
N LYS A 40 9.93 -18.19 3.17
CA LYS A 40 9.33 -19.46 2.74
C LYS A 40 7.91 -19.24 2.23
N ALA A 41 7.41 -20.19 1.45
CA ALA A 41 6.05 -20.15 0.91
C ALA A 41 4.95 -20.13 2.00
N ASP A 42 5.25 -20.61 3.21
CA ASP A 42 4.35 -20.54 4.38
C ASP A 42 4.45 -19.23 5.17
N GLU A 43 5.39 -18.35 4.82
CA GLU A 43 5.53 -17.05 5.46
C GLU A 43 4.64 -16.02 4.78
N SER A 44 3.87 -15.30 5.60
CA SER A 44 2.96 -14.28 5.14
C SER A 44 3.37 -12.92 5.68
N TRP A 45 3.15 -11.89 4.87
CA TRP A 45 3.30 -10.50 5.29
C TRP A 45 2.17 -10.14 6.26
N THR A 46 2.50 -9.54 7.38
CA THR A 46 1.49 -8.88 8.23
C THR A 46 1.29 -7.46 7.70
N LEU A 47 0.08 -7.17 7.22
CA LEU A 47 -0.30 -5.83 6.76
C LEU A 47 -0.99 -5.03 7.86
N GLN A 48 -0.60 -3.78 8.02
CA GLN A 48 -1.30 -2.85 8.90
C GLN A 48 -1.23 -1.40 8.43
N LEU A 49 -2.23 -0.62 8.83
CA LEU A 49 -2.22 0.83 8.70
C LEU A 49 -1.51 1.43 9.91
N SER A 50 -0.52 2.30 9.66
CA SER A 50 0.37 2.81 10.69
C SER A 50 0.53 4.34 10.67
N THR A 51 0.75 4.91 11.84
CA THR A 51 1.24 6.28 12.04
C THR A 51 2.75 6.35 11.76
N ASP A 52 3.30 7.57 11.69
CA ASP A 52 4.74 7.77 11.56
C ASP A 52 5.52 7.14 12.74
N GLU A 53 4.98 7.21 13.96
CA GLU A 53 5.59 6.65 15.17
C GLU A 53 5.56 5.12 15.19
N GLU A 54 4.42 4.52 14.81
CA GLU A 54 4.27 3.06 14.74
C GLU A 54 5.24 2.46 13.71
N ILE A 55 5.44 3.09 12.55
CA ILE A 55 6.45 2.65 11.57
C ILE A 55 7.85 2.65 12.17
N ALA A 56 8.22 3.68 12.93
CA ALA A 56 9.52 3.73 13.59
C ALA A 56 9.67 2.59 14.62
N GLY A 57 8.60 2.27 15.35
CA GLY A 57 8.55 1.10 16.23
C GLY A 57 8.73 -0.22 15.47
N LEU A 58 8.00 -0.41 14.37
CA LEU A 58 8.09 -1.63 13.55
C LEU A 58 9.49 -1.84 12.99
N LYS A 59 10.13 -0.78 12.47
CA LYS A 59 11.50 -0.87 11.90
C LYS A 59 12.57 -1.22 12.95
N ARG A 60 12.30 -0.96 14.23
CA ARG A 60 13.17 -1.38 15.33
C ARG A 60 12.94 -2.86 15.68
N GLN A 61 11.68 -3.31 15.65
CA GLN A 61 11.28 -4.64 16.10
C GLN A 61 11.34 -5.73 15.02
N TYR A 62 11.16 -5.38 13.76
CA TYR A 62 11.05 -6.32 12.67
C TYR A 62 12.00 -5.94 11.54
N TYR A 63 12.45 -6.95 10.80
CA TYR A 63 13.18 -6.72 9.56
C TYR A 63 13.03 -7.92 8.63
N PRO A 64 12.56 -7.74 7.41
CA PRO A 64 12.32 -6.45 6.74
C PRO A 64 10.97 -5.79 7.10
N VAL A 65 10.89 -4.46 6.90
CA VAL A 65 9.67 -3.67 7.04
C VAL A 65 9.52 -2.77 5.82
N ILE A 66 8.50 -3.02 5.02
CA ILE A 66 8.13 -2.19 3.87
C ILE A 66 7.03 -1.23 4.30
N SER A 67 7.15 0.04 3.94
CA SER A 67 6.17 1.07 4.30
C SER A 67 5.96 2.03 3.14
N SER A 68 4.70 2.27 2.76
CA SER A 68 4.33 3.28 1.76
C SER A 68 3.46 4.36 2.40
N ARG A 69 3.86 5.63 2.27
CA ARG A 69 3.13 6.77 2.82
C ARG A 69 2.11 7.29 1.82
N LEU A 70 0.84 7.37 2.21
CA LEU A 70 -0.28 7.71 1.33
C LEU A 70 -1.27 8.66 2.02
N LYS A 71 -2.07 9.37 1.22
CA LYS A 71 -3.23 10.14 1.73
C LYS A 71 -4.34 9.20 2.19
N PRO A 72 -5.21 9.59 3.14
CA PRO A 72 -6.22 8.70 3.72
C PRO A 72 -7.07 7.92 2.72
N ALA A 73 -7.65 8.58 1.71
CA ALA A 73 -8.44 7.93 0.66
C ALA A 73 -7.65 6.83 -0.08
N ALA A 74 -6.47 7.20 -0.59
CA ALA A 74 -5.60 6.28 -1.33
C ALA A 74 -5.06 5.16 -0.43
N LEU A 75 -4.83 5.44 0.86
CA LEU A 75 -4.32 4.47 1.82
C LEU A 75 -5.33 3.36 2.09
N LEU A 76 -6.63 3.70 2.27
CA LEU A 76 -7.70 2.73 2.43
C LEU A 76 -7.81 1.81 1.21
N GLU A 77 -7.83 2.41 0.02
CA GLU A 77 -8.00 1.68 -1.24
C GLU A 77 -6.81 0.74 -1.48
N VAL A 78 -5.58 1.24 -1.36
CA VAL A 78 -4.37 0.43 -1.54
C VAL A 78 -4.33 -0.70 -0.50
N PHE A 79 -4.69 -0.45 0.76
CA PHE A 79 -4.74 -1.49 1.78
C PHE A 79 -5.69 -2.63 1.43
N GLN A 80 -6.90 -2.31 0.97
CA GLN A 80 -7.89 -3.30 0.57
C GLN A 80 -7.41 -4.10 -0.66
N VAL A 81 -6.88 -3.42 -1.67
CA VAL A 81 -6.34 -4.06 -2.89
C VAL A 81 -5.18 -4.98 -2.56
N VAL A 82 -4.22 -4.54 -1.75
CA VAL A 82 -3.06 -5.35 -1.38
C VAL A 82 -3.50 -6.56 -0.54
N LYS A 83 -4.41 -6.40 0.44
CA LYS A 83 -4.96 -7.54 1.19
C LYS A 83 -5.61 -8.58 0.28
N GLN A 84 -6.44 -8.13 -0.67
CA GLN A 84 -7.07 -9.03 -1.64
C GLN A 84 -6.03 -9.75 -2.52
N ARG A 85 -5.01 -9.04 -3.02
CA ARG A 85 -3.95 -9.62 -3.87
C ARG A 85 -3.06 -10.60 -3.11
N LEU A 86 -2.85 -10.39 -1.81
CA LEU A 86 -2.18 -11.34 -0.91
C LEU A 86 -3.11 -12.45 -0.41
N GLN A 87 -4.36 -12.51 -0.89
CA GLN A 87 -5.37 -13.49 -0.47
C GLN A 87 -5.62 -13.46 1.05
N GLN A 88 -5.47 -12.30 1.67
CA GLN A 88 -5.71 -12.09 3.09
C GLN A 88 -7.16 -11.67 3.32
N THR A 89 -7.79 -12.29 4.29
CA THR A 89 -9.16 -11.96 4.68
C THR A 89 -9.24 -10.55 5.26
N LEU A 90 -10.20 -9.77 4.77
CA LEU A 90 -10.60 -8.52 5.42
C LEU A 90 -11.43 -8.88 6.66
N SER A 91 -10.98 -8.45 7.83
CA SER A 91 -11.76 -8.57 9.06
C SER A 91 -12.95 -7.61 9.05
N SER A 92 -13.93 -7.82 9.93
CA SER A 92 -15.06 -6.90 10.09
C SER A 92 -14.60 -5.47 10.38
N SER A 93 -13.50 -5.31 11.12
CA SER A 93 -12.89 -4.01 11.40
C SER A 93 -12.28 -3.36 10.15
N ASP A 94 -11.68 -4.15 9.26
CA ASP A 94 -11.14 -3.64 7.99
C ASP A 94 -12.25 -3.18 7.04
N LEU A 95 -13.39 -3.88 7.04
CA LEU A 95 -14.54 -3.55 6.21
C LEU A 95 -15.31 -2.32 6.71
N ALA A 96 -15.31 -2.09 8.03
CA ALA A 96 -15.91 -0.92 8.65
C ALA A 96 -15.00 0.33 8.59
N LEU A 97 -13.77 0.18 8.13
CA LEU A 97 -12.76 1.23 8.15
C LEU A 97 -13.08 2.29 7.09
N THR A 98 -13.22 3.55 7.51
CA THR A 98 -13.49 4.67 6.60
C THR A 98 -12.28 5.57 6.45
N GLU A 99 -12.29 6.42 5.40
CA GLU A 99 -11.28 7.46 5.22
C GLU A 99 -11.18 8.38 6.46
N ASN A 100 -12.31 8.70 7.09
CA ASN A 100 -12.34 9.55 8.28
C ASN A 100 -11.66 8.88 9.47
N ASP A 101 -11.79 7.56 9.62
CA ASP A 101 -11.10 6.81 10.68
C ASP A 101 -9.58 6.84 10.47
N ILE A 102 -9.12 6.69 9.22
CA ILE A 102 -7.70 6.79 8.87
C ILE A 102 -7.16 8.18 9.18
N ALA A 103 -7.90 9.22 8.78
CA ALA A 103 -7.52 10.61 9.02
C ALA A 103 -7.49 10.94 10.52
N ARG A 104 -8.55 10.56 11.27
CA ARG A 104 -8.68 10.83 12.71
C ARG A 104 -7.61 10.13 13.54
N ASN A 105 -7.22 8.92 13.14
CA ASN A 105 -6.18 8.14 13.81
C ASN A 105 -4.77 8.41 13.25
N GLU A 106 -4.63 9.43 12.39
CA GLU A 106 -3.37 9.85 11.77
C GLU A 106 -2.59 8.72 11.07
N LYS A 107 -3.33 7.73 10.55
CA LYS A 107 -2.76 6.62 9.80
C LYS A 107 -2.29 7.15 8.44
N LYS A 108 -0.98 7.06 8.22
CA LYS A 108 -0.31 7.67 7.06
C LYS A 108 0.42 6.64 6.21
N HIS A 109 0.64 5.43 6.74
CA HIS A 109 1.43 4.40 6.10
C HIS A 109 0.66 3.10 5.96
N LEU A 110 0.86 2.43 4.83
CA LEU A 110 0.64 0.99 4.71
C LEU A 110 1.95 0.30 5.03
N ALA A 111 1.98 -0.46 6.12
CA ALA A 111 3.14 -1.22 6.55
C ALA A 111 2.95 -2.70 6.26
N ALA A 112 4.05 -3.35 5.86
CA ALA A 112 4.15 -4.79 5.76
C ALA A 112 5.43 -5.27 6.44
N PHE A 113 5.30 -6.31 7.27
CA PHE A 113 6.42 -6.88 8.00
C PHE A 113 6.20 -8.38 8.22
N SER A 114 7.28 -9.14 8.42
CA SER A 114 7.17 -10.56 8.80
C SER A 114 7.29 -10.71 10.31
N SER A 115 6.28 -11.32 10.93
CA SER A 115 6.25 -11.59 12.38
C SER A 115 7.29 -12.63 12.81
N LYS A 116 7.77 -13.46 11.89
CA LYS A 116 8.84 -14.44 12.14
C LYS A 116 10.24 -13.82 12.15
N HIS A 117 10.41 -12.65 11.53
CA HIS A 117 11.69 -11.93 11.49
C HIS A 117 11.72 -10.78 12.50
N ASN A 118 11.56 -11.12 13.78
CA ASN A 118 11.75 -10.18 14.87
C ASN A 118 13.25 -9.95 15.12
N ARG A 119 13.66 -8.69 15.24
CA ARG A 119 14.99 -8.27 15.66
C ARG A 119 15.11 -8.47 17.17
N LYS A 120 15.73 -9.60 17.55
CA LYS A 120 16.14 -9.87 18.94
C LYS A 120 17.05 -8.79 19.50
#